data_AF-A0A5E3WQC1-F1
#
_entry.id   AF-A0A5E3WQC1-F1
#
_cell.length_a   1.000
_cell.length_b   1.000
_cell.length_c   1.000
_cell.angle_alpha   90.00
_cell.angle_beta   90.00
_cell.angle_gamma   90.00
#
_symmetry.space_group_name_H-M   'P 1'
#
loop_
_entity.id
_entity.type
_entity.pdbx_description
1 polymer ?
#
loop_
_entity_poly.entity_id
_entity_poly.type
_entity_poly.pdbx_seq_one_letter_code
_entity_poly.pdbx_strand_id
1 'polypeptide(L)'
;MILPKTVIIAGQPSICAGSSCNKGMRQFQAEDEFWSTYLEAAREEDEWRPKDWDGNTGSILTFTGLFAATVAAFVIESYKSLAPDSGDQTVELLTQLLAVATNGTSSSSLGDIARSPPFAASTLDVLANAFWFCSLSVSLVCALLATLIQQWSRDYVRDIRRKQTLDESIRGRAFNHIYVRMGVNRYGMDQMVSWLVALVHLAVALFAAGLFLFLYSINSPVAICATTVQPW
;
A
#
# COMPACT_ATOMS: atom_id res chain seq x y z
N MET A 1 -7.13 -21.00 56.36
CA MET A 1 -7.43 -19.96 57.38
C MET A 1 -6.98 -18.63 56.79
N ILE A 2 -7.70 -18.10 55.79
CA ILE A 2 -8.78 -17.10 55.92
C ILE A 2 -8.26 -15.85 56.66
N LEU A 3 -7.75 -14.90 55.88
CA LEU A 3 -7.59 -13.50 56.27
C LEU A 3 -8.99 -12.89 56.47
N PRO A 4 -9.30 -12.26 57.61
CA PRO A 4 -10.56 -11.56 57.76
C PRO A 4 -10.47 -10.19 57.06
N LYS A 5 -11.49 -9.95 56.23
CA LYS A 5 -11.88 -8.64 55.71
C LYS A 5 -12.18 -7.70 56.88
N THR A 6 -11.61 -6.51 56.90
CA THR A 6 -12.07 -5.40 57.76
C THR A 6 -11.85 -4.10 56.98
N VAL A 7 -12.84 -3.76 56.14
CA VAL A 7 -13.87 -2.74 56.40
C VAL A 7 -13.29 -1.34 56.21
N ILE A 8 -13.62 -0.81 55.04
CA ILE A 8 -13.68 0.62 54.74
C ILE A 8 -14.61 1.24 55.81
N ILE A 9 -14.03 1.94 56.78
CA ILE A 9 -14.75 2.95 57.53
C ILE A 9 -14.30 4.29 56.96
N ALA A 10 -15.26 4.96 56.31
CA ALA A 10 -15.19 6.35 55.94
C ALA A 10 -14.61 7.16 57.11
N GLY A 11 -13.37 7.61 56.95
CA GLY A 11 -12.80 8.63 57.80
C GLY A 11 -13.62 9.90 57.61
N GLN A 12 -14.34 10.27 58.67
CA GLN A 12 -15.12 11.50 58.72
C GLN A 12 -14.33 12.73 58.27
N PRO A 13 -15.01 13.72 57.68
CA PRO A 13 -14.39 14.88 57.09
C PRO A 13 -13.80 15.73 58.21
N SER A 14 -12.47 15.80 58.28
CA SER A 14 -11.85 16.94 58.93
C SER A 14 -12.25 18.17 58.10
N ILE A 15 -13.16 18.95 58.66
CA ILE A 15 -13.64 20.21 58.11
C ILE A 15 -12.45 21.17 58.06
N CYS A 16 -11.68 21.12 56.98
CA CYS A 16 -10.81 22.21 56.57
C CYS A 16 -11.69 23.32 55.97
N ALA A 17 -12.48 23.99 56.82
CA ALA A 17 -13.25 25.18 56.45
C ALA A 17 -12.30 26.38 56.35
N GLY A 18 -11.47 26.37 55.31
CA GLY A 18 -10.55 27.47 55.00
C GLY A 18 -10.75 27.94 53.57
N SER A 19 -10.58 29.24 53.36
CA SER A 19 -10.59 29.88 52.03
C SER A 19 -9.66 29.16 51.02
N SER A 20 -8.59 28.53 51.51
CA SER A 20 -7.63 27.73 50.74
C SER A 20 -8.24 26.43 50.16
N CYS A 21 -9.05 25.69 50.93
CA CYS A 21 -9.71 24.46 50.47
C CYS A 21 -10.75 24.77 49.38
N ASN A 22 -11.55 25.81 49.59
CA ASN A 22 -12.55 26.26 48.63
C ASN A 22 -11.90 26.88 47.35
N LYS A 23 -10.66 27.36 47.45
CA LYS A 23 -9.87 27.78 46.28
C LYS A 23 -9.36 26.58 45.49
N GLY A 24 -8.85 25.54 46.15
CA GLY A 24 -8.40 24.30 45.51
C GLY A 24 -9.54 23.53 44.81
N MET A 25 -10.71 23.42 45.43
CA MET A 25 -11.88 22.78 44.80
C MET A 25 -12.34 23.49 43.53
N ARG A 26 -12.37 24.83 43.54
CA ARG A 26 -12.71 25.63 42.35
C ARG A 26 -11.67 25.51 41.24
N GLN A 27 -10.38 25.42 41.58
CA GLN A 27 -9.33 25.19 40.61
C GLN A 27 -9.44 23.81 39.95
N PHE A 28 -9.69 22.76 40.75
CA PHE A 28 -9.89 21.41 40.23
C PHE A 28 -11.11 21.32 39.29
N GLN A 29 -12.23 21.92 39.66
CA GLN A 29 -13.43 21.99 38.82
C GLN A 29 -13.17 22.75 37.50
N ALA A 30 -12.45 23.87 37.55
CA ALA A 30 -12.12 24.64 36.35
C ALA A 30 -11.14 23.88 35.43
N GLU A 31 -10.18 23.13 35.98
CA GLU A 31 -9.29 22.26 35.19
C GLU A 31 -10.09 21.14 34.50
N ASP A 32 -10.99 20.47 35.23
CA ASP A 32 -11.82 19.39 34.67
C ASP A 32 -12.78 19.91 33.58
N GLU A 33 -13.34 21.10 33.75
CA GLU A 33 -14.19 21.76 32.74
C GLU A 33 -13.38 22.11 31.48
N PHE A 34 -12.16 22.61 31.64
CA PHE A 34 -11.27 22.89 30.52
C PHE A 34 -10.92 21.62 29.74
N TRP A 35 -10.49 20.56 30.43
CA TRP A 35 -10.10 19.30 29.77
C TRP A 35 -11.28 18.56 29.15
N SER A 36 -12.48 18.62 29.76
CA SER A 36 -13.69 18.03 29.18
C SER A 36 -14.14 18.79 27.94
N THR A 37 -14.09 20.12 27.95
CA THR A 37 -14.38 20.95 26.76
C THR A 37 -13.40 20.63 25.62
N TYR A 38 -12.11 20.48 25.92
CA TYR A 38 -11.10 20.09 24.94
C TYR A 38 -11.40 18.71 24.32
N LEU A 39 -11.71 17.71 25.16
CA LEU A 39 -12.02 16.35 24.69
C LEU A 39 -13.31 16.32 23.85
N GLU A 40 -14.32 17.10 24.20
CA GLU A 40 -15.55 17.21 23.43
C GLU A 40 -15.29 17.87 22.07
N ALA A 41 -14.50 18.94 22.03
CA ALA A 41 -14.09 19.59 20.78
C ALA A 41 -13.25 18.67 19.87
N ALA A 42 -12.43 17.79 20.44
CA ALA A 42 -11.62 16.83 19.69
C ALA A 42 -12.42 15.63 19.15
N ARG A 43 -13.57 15.31 19.76
CA ARG A 43 -14.35 14.10 19.45
C ARG A 43 -14.77 14.02 17.99
N GLU A 44 -15.20 15.13 17.41
CA GLU A 44 -15.60 15.16 15.99
C GLU A 44 -14.42 14.76 15.09
N GLU A 45 -13.24 15.33 15.34
CA GLU A 45 -12.02 14.99 14.61
C GLU A 45 -11.59 13.54 14.77
N ASP A 46 -11.65 13.02 15.98
CA ASP A 46 -11.28 11.64 16.30
C ASP A 46 -12.20 10.61 15.66
N GLU A 47 -13.45 10.98 15.38
CA GLU A 47 -14.40 10.09 14.72
C GLU A 47 -14.32 10.12 13.20
N TRP A 48 -14.03 11.28 12.60
CA TRP A 48 -14.02 11.40 11.14
C TRP A 48 -12.70 10.95 10.52
N ARG A 49 -11.54 11.32 11.09
CA ARG A 49 -10.22 11.02 10.49
C ARG A 49 -10.00 9.52 10.25
N PRO A 50 -10.29 8.62 11.21
CA PRO A 50 -10.05 7.20 11.00
C PRO A 50 -10.96 6.59 9.93
N LYS A 51 -12.19 7.09 9.81
CA LYS A 51 -13.13 6.66 8.76
C LYS A 51 -12.65 7.09 7.37
N ASP A 52 -12.13 8.31 7.27
CA ASP A 52 -11.58 8.84 6.02
C ASP A 52 -10.33 8.05 5.58
N TRP A 53 -9.39 7.82 6.51
CA TRP A 53 -8.20 7.02 6.23
C TRP A 53 -8.54 5.58 5.83
N ASP A 54 -9.43 4.91 6.57
CA ASP A 54 -9.82 3.52 6.28
C ASP A 54 -10.56 3.42 4.94
N GLY A 55 -11.48 4.36 4.67
CA GLY A 55 -12.21 4.42 3.39
C GLY A 55 -11.30 4.64 2.19
N ASN A 56 -10.43 5.66 2.24
CA ASN A 56 -9.56 5.98 1.12
C ASN A 56 -8.52 4.87 0.87
N THR A 57 -7.91 4.36 1.93
CA THR A 57 -6.94 3.25 1.80
C THR A 57 -7.58 1.95 1.36
N GLY A 58 -8.84 1.70 1.74
CA GLY A 58 -9.63 0.57 1.26
C GLY A 58 -9.82 0.58 -0.26
N SER A 59 -10.26 1.72 -0.81
CA SER A 59 -10.41 1.89 -2.27
C SER A 59 -9.07 1.80 -3.01
N ILE A 60 -8.00 2.36 -2.44
CA ILE A 60 -6.66 2.25 -3.02
C ILE A 60 -6.20 0.78 -3.04
N LEU A 61 -6.42 0.03 -1.96
CA LEU A 61 -5.99 -1.37 -1.85
C LEU A 61 -6.71 -2.27 -2.86
N THR A 62 -8.02 -2.10 -3.04
CA THR A 62 -8.78 -2.87 -4.04
C THR A 62 -8.31 -2.55 -5.45
N PHE A 63 -8.16 -1.27 -5.80
CA PHE A 63 -7.62 -0.85 -7.09
C PHE A 63 -6.22 -1.43 -7.33
N THR A 64 -5.34 -1.31 -6.35
CA THR A 64 -3.95 -1.79 -6.41
C THR A 64 -3.89 -3.30 -6.62
N GLY A 65 -4.74 -4.07 -5.96
CA GLY A 65 -4.82 -5.52 -6.13
C GLY A 65 -5.30 -5.93 -7.53
N LEU A 66 -6.34 -5.27 -8.05
CA LEU A 66 -6.83 -5.51 -9.41
C LEU A 66 -5.76 -5.16 -10.44
N PHE A 67 -5.14 -3.99 -10.28
CA PHE A 67 -4.07 -3.53 -11.16
C PHE A 67 -2.87 -4.49 -11.13
N ALA A 68 -2.41 -4.93 -9.96
CA ALA A 68 -1.33 -5.90 -9.84
C ALA A 68 -1.65 -7.23 -10.54
N ALA A 69 -2.90 -7.70 -10.48
CA ALA A 69 -3.34 -8.89 -11.21
C ALA A 69 -3.28 -8.67 -12.74
N THR A 70 -3.72 -7.51 -13.23
CA THR A 70 -3.59 -7.14 -14.65
C THR A 70 -2.12 -7.10 -15.07
N VAL A 71 -1.24 -6.39 -14.32
CA VAL A 71 0.20 -6.34 -14.62
C VAL A 71 0.81 -7.74 -14.62
N ALA A 72 0.46 -8.59 -13.65
CA ALA A 72 0.95 -9.97 -13.58
C ALA A 72 0.58 -10.78 -14.84
N ALA A 73 -0.62 -10.60 -15.41
CA ALA A 73 -1.01 -11.25 -16.65
C ALA A 73 -0.13 -10.82 -17.84
N PHE A 74 0.15 -9.52 -17.97
CA PHE A 74 1.07 -9.02 -19.01
C PHE A 74 2.50 -9.51 -18.82
N VAL A 75 2.98 -9.56 -17.58
CA VAL A 75 4.30 -10.13 -17.25
C VAL A 75 4.36 -11.59 -17.69
N ILE A 76 3.38 -12.42 -17.32
CA ILE A 76 3.33 -13.84 -17.73
C ILE A 76 3.32 -13.98 -19.25
N GLU A 77 2.57 -13.15 -19.96
CA GLU A 77 2.52 -13.20 -21.43
C GLU A 77 3.86 -12.80 -22.04
N SER A 78 4.49 -11.74 -21.55
CA SER A 78 5.77 -11.28 -22.08
C SER A 78 6.95 -12.18 -21.74
N TYR A 79 6.89 -12.94 -20.64
CA TYR A 79 7.87 -13.98 -20.37
C TYR A 79 7.98 -15.00 -21.51
N LYS A 80 6.88 -15.26 -22.23
CA LYS A 80 6.90 -16.13 -23.41
C LYS A 80 7.70 -15.53 -24.56
N SER A 81 7.76 -14.20 -24.67
CA SER A 81 8.59 -13.49 -25.66
C SER A 81 10.06 -13.41 -25.27
N LEU A 82 10.40 -13.64 -23.99
CA LEU A 82 11.78 -13.63 -23.47
C LEU A 82 12.39 -15.04 -23.36
N ALA A 83 11.58 -16.08 -23.46
CA ALA A 83 12.03 -17.45 -23.58
C ALA A 83 11.93 -17.87 -25.06
N PRO A 84 12.88 -18.67 -25.58
CA PRO A 84 12.75 -19.23 -26.91
C PRO A 84 11.46 -20.04 -26.97
N ASP A 85 10.54 -19.67 -27.87
CA ASP A 85 9.37 -20.48 -28.13
C ASP A 85 9.84 -21.81 -28.73
N SER A 86 9.53 -22.90 -28.03
CA SER A 86 9.75 -24.26 -28.53
C SER A 86 9.07 -24.49 -29.88
N GLY A 87 7.98 -23.76 -30.18
CA GLY A 87 7.30 -23.75 -31.47
C GLY A 87 8.16 -23.15 -32.58
N ASP A 88 8.66 -21.93 -32.41
CA ASP A 88 9.54 -21.27 -33.39
C ASP A 88 10.85 -22.04 -33.61
N GLN A 89 11.47 -22.60 -32.57
CA GLN A 89 12.63 -23.49 -32.76
C GLN A 89 12.27 -24.74 -33.57
N THR A 90 11.07 -25.29 -33.37
CA THR A 90 10.59 -26.46 -34.13
C THR A 90 10.30 -26.09 -35.58
N VAL A 91 9.73 -24.90 -35.84
CA VAL A 91 9.46 -24.40 -37.19
C VAL A 91 10.77 -24.09 -37.92
N GLU A 92 11.74 -23.44 -37.25
CA GLU A 92 13.07 -23.16 -37.80
C GLU A 92 13.78 -24.48 -38.15
N LEU A 93 13.79 -25.46 -37.23
CA LEU A 93 14.31 -26.80 -37.47
C LEU A 93 13.55 -27.52 -38.59
N LEU A 94 12.21 -27.39 -38.69
CA LEU A 94 11.43 -27.98 -39.77
C LEU A 94 11.77 -27.37 -41.13
N THR A 95 11.93 -26.04 -41.21
CA THR A 95 12.35 -25.37 -42.45
C THR A 95 13.76 -25.75 -42.86
N GLN A 96 14.69 -25.89 -41.90
CA GLN A 96 16.04 -26.37 -42.17
C GLN A 96 16.04 -27.83 -42.62
N LEU A 97 15.25 -28.70 -41.97
CA LEU A 97 15.10 -30.09 -42.35
C LEU A 97 14.46 -30.25 -43.74
N LEU A 98 13.45 -29.43 -44.05
CA LEU A 98 12.82 -29.40 -45.36
C LEU A 98 13.83 -28.94 -46.44
N ALA A 99 14.62 -27.90 -46.16
CA ALA A 99 15.66 -27.42 -47.08
C ALA A 99 16.73 -28.48 -47.39
N VAL A 100 17.17 -29.24 -46.38
CA VAL A 100 18.10 -30.38 -46.55
C VAL A 100 17.44 -31.52 -47.33
N ALA A 101 16.18 -31.84 -47.03
CA ALA A 101 15.42 -32.89 -47.71
C ALA A 101 15.14 -32.56 -49.19
N THR A 102 14.94 -31.29 -49.54
CA THR A 102 14.66 -30.86 -50.92
C THR A 102 15.92 -30.64 -51.77
N ASN A 103 17.06 -30.24 -51.18
CA ASN A 103 18.30 -29.93 -51.92
C ASN A 103 19.26 -31.13 -52.09
N GLY A 104 18.97 -32.30 -51.50
CA GLY A 104 19.64 -33.56 -51.81
C GLY A 104 21.17 -33.55 -51.73
N THR A 105 21.77 -32.67 -50.91
CA THR A 105 23.22 -32.45 -50.88
C THR A 105 23.85 -33.07 -49.64
N SER A 106 25.03 -33.63 -49.87
CA SER A 106 25.77 -34.57 -49.05
C SER A 106 26.03 -34.12 -47.62
N SER A 107 26.22 -35.12 -46.77
CA SER A 107 26.54 -35.15 -45.33
C SER A 107 27.70 -34.27 -44.82
N SER A 108 28.22 -33.34 -45.61
CA SER A 108 29.29 -32.40 -45.24
C SER A 108 28.78 -31.06 -44.66
N SER A 109 27.48 -30.78 -44.70
CA SER A 109 26.91 -29.55 -44.11
C SER A 109 26.41 -29.70 -42.67
N LEU A 110 26.32 -30.92 -42.12
CA LEU A 110 25.79 -31.16 -40.77
C LEU A 110 26.60 -30.50 -39.64
N GLY A 111 27.87 -30.17 -39.89
CA GLY A 111 28.75 -29.48 -38.92
C GLY A 111 28.44 -27.99 -38.75
N ASP A 112 27.83 -27.35 -39.75
CA ASP A 112 27.44 -25.93 -39.71
C ASP A 112 25.97 -25.72 -39.27
N ILE A 113 25.19 -26.81 -39.15
CA ILE A 113 23.76 -26.76 -38.75
C ILE A 113 23.59 -26.46 -37.24
N ALA A 114 24.65 -26.53 -36.44
CA ALA A 114 24.55 -26.53 -34.97
C ALA A 114 24.79 -25.18 -34.28
N ARG A 115 24.59 -24.04 -34.94
CA ARG A 115 24.69 -22.75 -34.25
C ARG A 115 23.63 -21.76 -34.72
N SER A 116 22.37 -22.07 -34.39
CA SER A 116 21.36 -21.01 -34.25
C SER A 116 21.98 -19.93 -33.34
N PRO A 117 21.99 -18.65 -33.75
CA PRO A 117 22.55 -17.59 -32.93
C PRO A 117 21.90 -17.64 -31.55
N PRO A 118 22.66 -17.43 -30.45
CA PRO A 118 22.08 -17.42 -29.12
C PRO A 118 20.96 -16.40 -29.10
N PHE A 119 19.77 -16.84 -28.68
CA PHE A 119 18.58 -15.99 -28.57
C PHE A 119 18.96 -14.69 -27.85
N ALA A 120 18.85 -13.58 -28.57
CA ALA A 120 19.08 -12.25 -28.04
C ALA A 120 17.73 -11.53 -28.00
N ALA A 121 17.12 -11.50 -26.82
CA ALA A 121 15.90 -10.73 -26.59
C ALA A 121 16.14 -9.27 -26.97
N SER A 122 15.18 -8.65 -27.66
CA SER A 122 15.24 -7.24 -28.01
C SER A 122 15.40 -6.40 -26.73
N THR A 123 16.27 -5.39 -26.74
CA THR A 123 16.46 -4.49 -25.60
C THR A 123 15.14 -3.84 -25.17
N LEU A 124 14.21 -3.62 -26.11
CA LEU A 124 12.88 -3.07 -25.83
C LEU A 124 12.01 -4.04 -25.02
N ASP A 125 12.07 -5.34 -25.28
CA ASP A 125 11.29 -6.35 -24.56
C ASP A 125 11.82 -6.53 -23.12
N VAL A 126 13.14 -6.46 -22.94
CA VAL A 126 13.77 -6.47 -21.61
C VAL A 126 13.37 -5.24 -20.80
N LEU A 127 13.37 -4.06 -21.42
CA LEU A 127 12.94 -2.82 -20.77
C LEU A 127 11.44 -2.85 -20.41
N ALA A 128 10.57 -3.32 -21.32
CA ALA A 128 9.14 -3.46 -21.06
C ALA A 128 8.87 -4.35 -19.83
N ASN A 129 9.54 -5.49 -19.73
CA ASN A 129 9.45 -6.36 -18.55
C ASN A 129 9.96 -5.69 -17.29
N ALA A 130 11.10 -4.98 -17.34
CA ALA A 130 11.60 -4.24 -16.20
C ALA A 130 10.58 -3.20 -15.70
N PHE A 131 9.95 -2.44 -16.61
CA PHE A 131 8.89 -1.48 -16.29
C PHE A 131 7.67 -2.14 -15.62
N TRP A 132 7.24 -3.30 -16.12
CA TRP A 132 6.13 -4.04 -15.51
C TRP A 132 6.48 -4.61 -14.14
N PHE A 133 7.69 -5.13 -13.95
CA PHE A 133 8.16 -5.57 -12.63
C PHE A 133 8.27 -4.42 -11.63
N CYS A 134 8.76 -3.25 -12.06
CA CYS A 134 8.77 -2.05 -11.24
C CYS A 134 7.35 -1.61 -10.87
N SER A 135 6.43 -1.59 -11.84
CA SER A 135 5.01 -1.26 -11.62
C SER A 135 4.35 -2.21 -10.61
N LEU A 136 4.58 -3.52 -10.74
CA LEU A 136 4.08 -4.53 -9.81
C LEU A 136 4.68 -4.35 -8.40
N SER A 137 5.98 -4.07 -8.31
CA SER A 137 6.67 -3.82 -7.03
C SER A 137 6.14 -2.57 -6.33
N VAL A 138 5.97 -1.47 -7.07
CA VAL A 138 5.38 -0.22 -6.53
C VAL A 138 3.94 -0.47 -6.06
N SER A 139 3.16 -1.26 -6.80
CA SER A 139 1.80 -1.66 -6.39
C SER A 139 1.81 -2.46 -5.09
N LEU A 140 2.71 -3.43 -4.93
CA LEU A 140 2.85 -4.18 -3.68
C LEU A 140 3.24 -3.28 -2.50
N VAL A 141 4.20 -2.36 -2.69
CA VAL A 141 4.57 -1.39 -1.66
C VAL A 141 3.38 -0.50 -1.28
N CYS A 142 2.61 -0.03 -2.27
CA CYS A 142 1.38 0.72 -2.05
C CYS A 142 0.36 -0.07 -1.23
N ALA A 143 0.14 -1.34 -1.55
CA ALA A 143 -0.76 -2.22 -0.79
C ALA A 143 -0.29 -2.43 0.66
N LEU A 144 1.01 -2.64 0.88
CA LEU A 144 1.59 -2.76 2.22
C LEU A 144 1.42 -1.47 3.04
N LEU A 145 1.66 -0.31 2.43
CA LEU A 145 1.47 0.97 3.10
C LEU A 145 -0.01 1.25 3.39
N ALA A 146 -0.93 0.93 2.47
CA ALA A 146 -2.37 1.04 2.70
C ALA A 146 -2.83 0.16 3.87
N THR A 147 -2.39 -1.09 3.93
CA THR A 147 -2.73 -1.98 5.06
C THR A 147 -2.12 -1.51 6.38
N LEU A 148 -0.92 -0.90 6.36
CA LEU A 148 -0.33 -0.29 7.54
C LEU A 148 -1.17 0.89 8.05
N ILE A 149 -1.59 1.81 7.17
CA ILE A 149 -2.47 2.92 7.56
C ILE A 149 -3.80 2.41 8.13
N GLN A 150 -4.38 1.36 7.54
CA GLN A 150 -5.58 0.74 8.09
C GLN A 150 -5.36 0.16 9.51
N GLN A 151 -4.21 -0.48 9.75
CA GLN A 151 -3.85 -0.98 11.08
C GLN A 151 -3.71 0.16 12.09
N TRP A 152 -3.00 1.22 11.72
CA TRP A 152 -2.80 2.40 12.57
C TRP A 152 -4.12 3.13 12.84
N SER A 153 -5.00 3.26 11.84
CA SER A 153 -6.34 3.83 11.98
C SER A 153 -7.19 3.05 13.00
N ARG A 154 -7.19 1.71 12.91
CA ARG A 154 -7.89 0.85 13.89
C ARG A 154 -7.29 0.94 15.28
N ASP A 155 -5.97 0.98 15.38
CA ASP A 155 -5.26 1.11 16.67
C ASP A 155 -5.53 2.45 17.33
N TYR A 156 -5.57 3.54 16.54
CA TYR A 156 -5.96 4.87 17.01
C TYR A 156 -7.36 4.87 17.62
N VAL A 157 -8.36 4.35 16.91
CA VAL A 157 -9.73 4.24 17.42
C VAL A 157 -9.79 3.38 18.69
N ARG A 158 -9.05 2.26 18.71
CA ARG A 158 -9.00 1.37 19.86
C ARG A 158 -8.39 2.06 21.09
N ASP A 159 -7.31 2.81 20.92
CA ASP A 159 -6.64 3.49 22.03
C ASP A 159 -7.47 4.65 22.59
N ILE A 160 -8.21 5.37 21.75
CA ILE A 160 -9.15 6.40 22.20
C ILE A 160 -10.31 5.77 22.98
N ARG A 161 -10.94 4.70 22.44
CA ARG A 161 -12.11 4.06 23.08
C ARG A 161 -11.77 3.31 24.37
N ARG A 162 -10.68 2.54 24.38
CA ARG A 162 -10.28 1.70 25.53
C ARG A 162 -10.02 2.51 26.80
N LYS A 163 -9.53 3.75 26.66
CA LYS A 163 -9.17 4.60 27.80
C LYS A 163 -10.33 5.46 28.30
N GLN A 164 -11.48 5.43 27.62
CA GLN A 164 -12.72 6.03 28.10
C GLN A 164 -13.38 5.20 29.21
N THR A 165 -13.07 3.89 29.29
CA THR A 165 -13.68 2.94 30.24
C THR A 165 -12.89 2.73 31.53
N LEU A 166 -11.65 3.23 31.60
CA LEU A 166 -10.83 3.19 32.82
C LEU A 166 -11.16 4.43 33.66
N ASP A 167 -11.24 4.26 34.99
CA ASP A 167 -11.51 5.32 35.98
C ASP A 167 -10.30 6.27 36.15
N GLU A 168 -9.81 6.79 35.02
CA GLU A 168 -8.68 7.69 34.91
C GLU A 168 -9.17 9.13 34.90
N SER A 169 -8.48 10.03 35.63
CA SER A 169 -8.82 11.45 35.69
C SER A 169 -8.98 12.07 34.29
N ILE A 170 -9.90 13.04 34.15
CA ILE A 170 -10.15 13.75 32.87
C ILE A 170 -8.86 14.34 32.30
N ARG A 171 -8.03 14.89 33.18
CA ARG A 171 -6.69 15.41 32.87
C ARG A 171 -5.77 14.35 32.26
N GLY A 172 -5.68 13.16 32.87
CA GLY A 172 -4.85 12.05 32.35
C GLY A 172 -5.27 11.61 30.95
N ARG A 173 -6.59 11.51 30.73
CA ARG A 173 -7.18 11.21 29.42
C ARG A 173 -6.81 12.26 28.37
N ALA A 174 -6.92 13.54 28.70
CA ALA A 174 -6.57 14.63 27.79
C ALA A 174 -5.07 14.65 27.43
N PHE A 175 -4.18 14.45 28.40
CA PHE A 175 -2.73 14.35 28.11
C PHE A 175 -2.43 13.18 27.18
N ASN A 176 -2.96 11.99 27.48
CA ASN A 176 -2.74 10.84 26.61
C ASN A 176 -3.28 11.06 25.19
N HIS A 177 -4.47 11.65 25.06
CA HIS A 177 -5.04 12.02 23.77
C HIS A 177 -4.10 12.96 23.00
N ILE A 178 -3.56 14.00 23.65
CA ILE A 178 -2.59 14.93 23.04
C ILE A 178 -1.33 14.19 22.57
N TYR A 179 -0.79 13.25 23.36
CA TYR A 179 0.39 12.47 22.96
C TYR A 179 0.14 11.60 21.72
N VAL A 180 -1.00 10.90 21.69
CA VAL A 180 -1.38 10.06 20.55
C VAL A 180 -1.59 10.92 19.31
N ARG A 181 -2.32 12.03 19.42
CA ARG A 181 -2.56 12.97 18.32
C ARG A 181 -1.28 13.62 17.83
N MET A 182 -0.35 13.97 18.73
CA MET A 182 0.97 14.48 18.37
C MET A 182 1.80 13.43 17.62
N GLY A 183 1.70 12.16 18.01
CA GLY A 183 2.27 11.03 17.28
C GLY A 183 1.70 10.95 15.86
N VAL A 184 0.38 10.86 15.73
CA VAL A 184 -0.31 10.80 14.42
C VAL A 184 0.07 11.97 13.52
N ASN A 185 0.10 13.19 14.07
CA ASN A 185 0.45 14.39 13.31
C ASN A 185 1.94 14.43 12.95
N ARG A 186 2.84 13.91 13.81
CA ARG A 186 4.28 13.80 13.53
C ARG A 186 4.58 12.75 12.47
N TYR A 187 3.89 11.61 12.50
CA TYR A 187 4.03 10.56 11.47
C TYR A 187 3.27 10.89 10.18
N GLY A 188 2.41 11.91 10.19
CA GLY A 188 1.79 12.49 9.00
C GLY A 188 0.89 11.49 8.28
N MET A 189 -0.06 10.85 8.96
CA MET A 189 -0.93 9.86 8.31
C MET A 189 -1.71 10.45 7.12
N ASP A 190 -2.16 11.71 7.22
CA ASP A 190 -2.77 12.45 6.10
C ASP A 190 -1.81 12.56 4.90
N GLN A 191 -0.52 12.79 5.17
CA GLN A 191 0.51 12.87 4.14
C GLN A 191 0.78 11.49 3.52
N MET A 192 0.78 10.42 4.32
CA MET A 192 0.96 9.04 3.83
C MET A 192 -0.15 8.64 2.86
N VAL A 193 -1.40 9.02 3.15
CA VAL A 193 -2.53 8.79 2.24
C VAL A 193 -2.31 9.49 0.90
N SER A 194 -1.78 10.72 0.90
CA SER A 194 -1.41 11.41 -0.35
C SER A 194 -0.30 10.69 -1.12
N TRP A 195 0.71 10.16 -0.41
CA TRP A 195 1.78 9.36 -1.04
C TRP A 195 1.26 8.07 -1.67
N LEU A 196 0.27 7.40 -1.07
CA LEU A 196 -0.34 6.21 -1.67
C LEU A 196 -0.93 6.51 -3.04
N VAL A 197 -1.69 7.60 -3.17
CA VAL A 197 -2.28 8.00 -4.46
C VAL A 197 -1.16 8.26 -5.48
N ALA A 198 -0.09 8.95 -5.08
CA ALA A 198 1.06 9.17 -5.95
C ALA A 198 1.75 7.87 -6.39
N LEU A 199 1.91 6.88 -5.49
CA LEU A 199 2.47 5.57 -5.82
C LEU A 199 1.60 4.80 -6.82
N VAL A 200 0.27 4.85 -6.68
CA VAL A 200 -0.65 4.25 -7.64
C VAL A 200 -0.49 4.89 -9.02
N HIS A 201 -0.46 6.22 -9.09
CA HIS A 201 -0.29 6.93 -10.37
C HIS A 201 1.06 6.60 -11.01
N LEU A 202 2.12 6.51 -10.20
CA LEU A 202 3.43 6.08 -10.66
C LEU A 202 3.41 4.65 -11.21
N ALA A 203 2.74 3.72 -10.53
CA ALA A 203 2.64 2.33 -11.00
C ALA A 203 1.89 2.23 -12.33
N VAL A 204 0.78 2.98 -12.48
CA VAL A 204 0.02 3.07 -13.74
C VAL A 204 0.87 3.67 -14.86
N ALA A 205 1.62 4.74 -14.59
CA ALA A 205 2.50 5.37 -15.57
C ALA A 205 3.63 4.43 -16.02
N LEU A 206 4.26 3.70 -15.08
CA LEU A 206 5.28 2.69 -15.39
C LEU A 206 4.69 1.56 -16.25
N PHE A 207 3.47 1.10 -15.93
CA PHE A 207 2.79 0.08 -16.72
C PHE A 207 2.48 0.55 -18.15
N ALA A 208 1.97 1.77 -18.29
CA ALA A 208 1.67 2.37 -19.59
C ALA A 208 2.93 2.53 -20.45
N ALA A 209 4.05 2.95 -19.84
CA ALA A 209 5.34 3.02 -20.53
C ALA A 209 5.82 1.63 -21.02
N GLY A 210 5.73 0.60 -20.16
CA GLY A 210 6.05 -0.77 -20.54
C GLY A 210 5.15 -1.30 -21.67
N LEU A 211 3.84 -1.01 -21.60
CA LEU A 211 2.87 -1.36 -22.63
C LEU A 211 3.20 -0.71 -23.98
N PHE A 212 3.54 0.59 -23.97
CA PHE A 212 3.94 1.30 -25.19
C PHE A 212 5.18 0.68 -25.85
N LEU A 213 6.21 0.36 -25.06
CA LEU A 213 7.42 -0.31 -25.54
C LEU A 213 7.11 -1.68 -26.15
N PHE A 214 6.25 -2.47 -25.51
CA PHE A 214 5.83 -3.78 -25.99
C PHE A 214 5.06 -3.69 -27.31
N LEU A 215 4.10 -2.77 -27.43
CA LEU A 215 3.34 -2.54 -28.67
C LEU A 215 4.22 -2.05 -29.81
N TYR A 216 5.20 -1.20 -29.52
CA TYR A 216 6.15 -0.71 -30.52
C TYR A 216 7.03 -1.84 -31.06
N SER A 217 7.42 -2.79 -30.21
CA SER A 217 8.18 -3.99 -30.58
C SER A 217 7.38 -4.89 -31.53
N ILE A 218 6.07 -5.05 -31.30
CA ILE A 218 5.21 -5.91 -32.13
C ILE A 218 4.84 -5.26 -33.47
N ASN A 219 4.33 -4.03 -33.48
CA ASN A 219 3.88 -3.34 -34.69
C ASN A 219 3.78 -1.81 -34.47
N SER A 220 4.63 -1.02 -35.13
CA SER A 220 4.60 0.45 -35.03
C SER A 220 3.24 1.11 -35.35
N PRO A 221 2.43 0.64 -36.31
CA PRO A 221 1.10 1.21 -36.56
C PRO A 221 0.12 1.02 -35.39
N VAL A 222 0.19 -0.15 -34.72
CA VAL A 222 -0.70 -0.46 -33.58
C VAL A 222 -0.31 0.37 -32.36
N ALA A 223 0.99 0.63 -32.15
CA ALA A 223 1.49 1.53 -31.11
C ALA A 223 1.00 2.99 -31.32
N ILE A 224 0.96 3.45 -32.57
CA ILE A 224 0.42 4.78 -32.92
C ILE A 224 -1.09 4.84 -32.66
N CYS A 225 -1.86 3.82 -33.06
CA CYS A 225 -3.29 3.78 -32.75
C CYS A 225 -3.55 3.79 -31.23
N ALA A 226 -2.81 3.00 -30.45
CA ALA A 226 -2.96 2.94 -28.99
C ALA A 226 -2.67 4.28 -28.30
N THR A 227 -1.77 5.11 -28.85
CA THR A 227 -1.47 6.45 -28.29
C THR A 227 -2.46 7.52 -28.73
N THR A 228 -3.10 7.36 -29.89
CA THR A 228 -4.11 8.32 -30.39
C THR A 228 -5.48 8.19 -29.72
N VAL A 229 -5.77 7.08 -29.02
CA VAL A 229 -7.11 6.78 -28.49
C VAL A 229 -7.40 7.43 -27.12
N GLN A 230 -6.46 8.17 -26.52
CA GLN A 230 -6.69 8.78 -25.20
C GLN A 230 -6.77 10.32 -25.23
N PRO A 231 -7.88 10.92 -25.67
CA PRO A 231 -8.42 12.10 -25.02
C PRO A 231 -9.43 11.66 -23.94
N TRP A 232 -9.41 12.36 -22.81
CA TRP A 232 -10.24 12.22 -21.60
C TRP A 232 -9.69 11.30 -20.50
#